data_AF-A0A3S0ZSR6-F1
#
_entry.id   AF-A0A3S0ZSR6-F1
#
_cell.length_a   1.000
_cell.length_b   1.000
_cell.length_c   1.000
_cell.angle_alpha   90.00
_cell.angle_beta   90.00
_cell.angle_gamma   90.00
#
_symmetry.space_group_name_H-M   'P 1'
#
loop_
_entity.id
_entity.type
_entity.pdbx_description
1 polymer ?
#
loop_
_entity_poly.entity_id
_entity_poly.type
_entity_poly.pdbx_seq_one_letter_code
_entity_poly.pdbx_strand_id
1 'polypeptide(L)'
;MSDGGIRGKRPNMAYIMTSFPQNIPSDRCLQTDGLADVQFGADMRDREFLLKPGVVFFNHGSYGTVPRRVLKIQEEYNYEREEHPDFWTRLNSKRYVDQARAALAQFVGAEVENLQLVVNATQAINSVVKSFPFSKGDALLNCSYTYGAITNLCEDLAARIRPDVENVNLKLPYPPTSEDDVVKKYEEILDQHPNIKLAVIGSFLSFIHSLSLSLSL
;
A
#
# COMPACT_ATOMS: atom_id res chain seq x y z
N MET A 1 3.46 -50.05 32.46
CA MET A 1 3.88 -50.44 31.10
C MET A 1 2.90 -49.75 30.15
N SER A 2 3.10 -48.46 29.85
CA SER A 2 3.80 -47.96 28.64
C SER A 2 3.05 -48.30 27.35
N ASP A 3 1.95 -47.57 27.09
CA ASP A 3 1.37 -47.48 25.75
C ASP A 3 2.17 -46.42 24.96
N GLY A 4 3.22 -46.91 24.30
CA GLY A 4 4.10 -46.13 23.44
C GLY A 4 3.43 -45.85 22.10
N GLY A 5 2.51 -44.89 22.08
CA GLY A 5 1.93 -44.36 20.85
C GLY A 5 3.02 -43.73 19.98
N ILE A 6 3.30 -44.36 18.84
CA ILE A 6 4.20 -43.86 17.78
C ILE A 6 3.61 -42.55 17.24
N ARG A 7 3.93 -41.41 17.86
CA ARG A 7 3.87 -40.11 17.19
C ARG A 7 5.04 -40.06 16.20
N GLY A 8 4.86 -40.69 15.04
CA GLY A 8 5.72 -40.45 13.89
C GLY A 8 5.80 -38.94 13.66
N LYS A 9 7.01 -38.38 13.59
CA LYS A 9 7.22 -36.99 13.20
C LYS A 9 6.46 -36.79 11.89
N ARG A 10 5.40 -35.96 11.90
CA ARG A 10 4.71 -35.63 10.65
C ARG A 10 5.77 -35.06 9.71
N PRO A 11 5.97 -35.65 8.53
CA PRO A 11 6.90 -35.08 7.57
C PRO A 11 6.52 -33.63 7.30
N ASN A 12 7.53 -32.76 7.18
CA ASN A 12 7.30 -31.34 6.95
C ASN A 12 6.48 -31.20 5.65
N MET A 13 5.24 -30.72 5.77
CA MET A 13 4.33 -30.59 4.63
C MET A 13 4.91 -29.68 3.55
N ALA A 14 5.71 -28.68 3.93
CA ALA A 14 6.42 -27.83 2.97
C ALA A 14 7.43 -28.64 2.15
N TYR A 15 8.17 -29.56 2.78
CA TYR A 15 9.12 -30.44 2.08
C TYR A 15 8.42 -31.38 1.11
N ILE A 16 7.30 -31.99 1.53
CA ILE A 16 6.49 -32.87 0.66
C ILE A 16 5.96 -32.08 -0.55
N MET A 17 5.42 -30.89 -0.33
CA MET A 17 4.84 -30.06 -1.39
C MET A 17 5.89 -29.52 -2.38
N THR A 18 7.10 -29.20 -1.94
CA THR A 18 8.20 -28.76 -2.82
C THR A 18 8.84 -29.90 -3.63
N SER A 19 8.60 -31.15 -3.22
CA SER A 19 9.14 -32.34 -3.89
C SER A 19 8.21 -32.95 -4.96
N PHE A 20 7.03 -32.35 -5.22
CA PHE A 20 6.17 -32.77 -6.31
C PHE A 20 6.72 -32.26 -7.65
N PRO A 21 7.05 -33.14 -8.61
CA PRO A 21 7.61 -32.76 -9.90
C PRO A 21 6.70 -31.83 -10.72
N GLN A 22 5.40 -31.81 -10.43
CA GLN A 22 4.40 -31.00 -11.14
C GLN A 22 4.25 -29.57 -10.62
N ASN A 23 4.84 -29.22 -9.46
CA ASN A 23 4.77 -27.84 -8.96
C ASN A 23 5.94 -27.00 -9.51
N ILE A 24 5.81 -26.56 -10.76
CA ILE A 24 6.76 -25.64 -11.39
C ILE A 24 6.14 -24.24 -11.36
N PRO A 25 6.45 -23.40 -10.35
CA PRO A 25 5.97 -22.02 -10.33
C PRO A 25 6.49 -21.30 -11.57
N SER A 26 5.59 -20.59 -12.26
CA SER A 26 5.96 -19.81 -13.44
C SER A 26 6.62 -18.51 -12.99
N ASP A 27 7.91 -18.35 -13.28
CA ASP A 27 8.55 -17.03 -13.19
C ASP A 27 7.96 -16.17 -14.31
N ARG A 28 7.09 -15.23 -13.92
CA ARG A 28 6.42 -14.33 -14.85
C ARG A 28 7.17 -13.01 -14.90
N CYS A 29 7.76 -12.71 -16.04
CA CYS A 29 8.29 -11.39 -16.34
C CYS A 29 7.25 -10.60 -17.14
N LEU A 30 7.08 -9.33 -16.79
CA LEU A 30 6.26 -8.42 -17.59
C LEU A 30 6.86 -8.30 -18.99
N GLN A 31 6.10 -8.68 -20.01
CA GLN A 31 6.52 -8.51 -21.40
C GLN A 31 6.58 -7.01 -21.71
N THR A 32 7.78 -6.53 -22.05
CA THR A 32 8.05 -5.11 -22.33
C THR A 32 8.30 -4.84 -23.81
N ASP A 33 8.23 -5.87 -24.66
CA ASP A 33 8.39 -5.76 -26.10
C ASP A 33 7.50 -4.65 -26.70
N GLY A 34 8.12 -3.80 -27.51
CA GLY A 34 7.47 -2.67 -28.17
C GLY A 34 6.97 -1.56 -27.25
N LEU A 35 7.17 -1.63 -25.92
CA LEU A 35 6.76 -0.57 -24.98
C LEU A 35 7.57 0.71 -25.19
N ALA A 36 8.85 0.59 -25.51
CA ALA A 36 9.72 1.74 -25.78
C ALA A 36 9.26 2.56 -26.99
N ASP A 37 8.50 1.95 -27.90
CA ASP A 37 7.96 2.60 -29.10
C ASP A 37 6.59 3.26 -28.84
N VAL A 38 5.96 3.01 -27.68
CA VAL A 38 4.66 3.59 -27.32
C VAL A 38 4.87 5.03 -26.81
N GLN A 39 4.24 5.99 -27.49
CA GLN A 39 4.33 7.40 -27.08
C GLN A 39 3.36 7.71 -25.93
N PHE A 40 3.76 8.58 -25.01
CA PHE A 40 2.85 9.11 -24.01
C PHE A 40 1.65 9.84 -24.65
N GLY A 41 0.57 9.98 -23.88
CA GLY A 41 -0.67 10.60 -24.35
C GLY A 41 -1.64 9.58 -24.95
N ALA A 42 -2.25 9.93 -26.09
CA ALA A 42 -3.30 9.12 -26.70
C ALA A 42 -2.80 7.73 -27.17
N ASP A 43 -1.57 7.65 -27.69
CA ASP A 43 -1.01 6.37 -28.17
C ASP A 43 -0.88 5.36 -27.01
N MET A 44 -0.28 5.74 -25.89
CA MET A 44 -0.23 4.92 -24.69
C MET A 44 -1.61 4.59 -24.15
N ARG A 45 -2.54 5.56 -24.09
CA ARG A 45 -3.92 5.31 -23.65
C ARG A 45 -4.56 4.19 -24.49
N ASP A 46 -4.46 4.28 -25.81
CA ASP A 46 -5.18 3.41 -26.73
C ASP A 46 -4.54 2.02 -26.84
N ARG A 47 -3.19 1.95 -26.82
CA ARG A 47 -2.44 0.70 -26.93
C ARG A 47 -2.31 -0.04 -25.61
N GLU A 48 -2.13 0.67 -24.51
CA GLU A 48 -1.80 0.06 -23.22
C GLU A 48 -2.98 -0.04 -22.27
N PHE A 49 -4.07 0.71 -22.43
CA PHE A 49 -5.18 0.67 -21.46
C PHE A 49 -6.47 0.15 -22.06
N LEU A 50 -7.33 -0.40 -21.21
CA LEU A 50 -8.68 -0.89 -21.55
C LEU A 50 -9.77 0.17 -21.38
N LEU A 51 -9.39 1.45 -21.42
CA LEU A 51 -10.35 2.54 -21.29
C LEU A 51 -11.35 2.51 -22.45
N LYS A 52 -12.62 2.72 -22.14
CA LYS A 52 -13.70 2.69 -23.13
C LYS A 52 -13.48 3.77 -24.20
N PRO A 53 -13.55 3.44 -25.50
CA PRO A 53 -13.46 4.44 -26.56
C PRO A 53 -14.47 5.57 -26.37
N GLY A 54 -14.04 6.81 -26.59
CA GLY A 54 -14.86 8.00 -26.40
C GLY A 54 -15.03 8.47 -24.95
N VAL A 55 -14.47 7.75 -23.97
CA VAL A 55 -14.45 8.20 -22.56
C VAL A 55 -13.12 8.88 -22.27
N VAL A 56 -13.19 10.12 -21.79
CA VAL A 56 -12.02 10.83 -21.26
C VAL A 56 -11.94 10.61 -19.76
N PHE A 57 -10.99 9.78 -19.33
CA PHE A 57 -10.85 9.38 -17.93
C PHE A 57 -9.94 10.34 -17.16
N PHE A 58 -10.53 11.41 -16.60
CA PHE A 58 -9.79 12.44 -15.87
C PHE A 58 -9.47 12.08 -14.40
N ASN A 59 -10.08 11.04 -13.84
CA ASN A 59 -9.97 10.70 -12.43
C ASN A 59 -9.13 9.44 -12.16
N HIS A 60 -7.92 9.39 -12.74
CA HIS A 60 -7.01 8.26 -12.50
C HIS A 60 -6.55 8.17 -11.04
N GLY A 61 -6.52 9.30 -10.32
CA GLY A 61 -6.07 9.37 -8.93
C GLY A 61 -7.00 8.72 -7.89
N SER A 62 -8.26 8.38 -8.23
CA SER A 62 -9.17 7.73 -7.28
C SER A 62 -8.98 6.21 -7.22
N TYR A 63 -9.22 5.50 -8.33
CA TYR A 63 -9.18 4.04 -8.39
C TYR A 63 -8.08 3.50 -9.33
N GLY A 64 -7.50 4.36 -10.15
CA GLY A 64 -6.54 3.97 -11.18
C GLY A 64 -7.11 3.05 -12.25
N THR A 65 -6.22 2.57 -13.09
CA THR A 65 -6.41 1.41 -13.97
C THR A 65 -5.03 0.87 -14.34
N VAL A 66 -4.95 -0.41 -14.70
CA VAL A 66 -3.68 -1.05 -15.04
C VAL A 66 -3.50 -1.18 -16.55
N PRO A 67 -2.25 -1.16 -17.06
CA PRO A 67 -1.99 -1.50 -18.45
C PRO A 67 -2.45 -2.94 -18.80
N ARG A 68 -2.84 -3.18 -20.05
CA ARG A 68 -3.25 -4.47 -20.62
C ARG A 68 -2.23 -5.57 -20.33
N ARG A 69 -0.93 -5.25 -20.47
CA ARG A 69 0.17 -6.17 -20.16
C ARG A 69 0.19 -6.60 -18.68
N VAL A 70 -0.16 -5.70 -17.76
CA VAL A 70 -0.26 -6.01 -16.32
C VAL A 70 -1.51 -6.83 -16.06
N LEU A 71 -2.64 -6.47 -16.66
CA LEU A 71 -3.89 -7.24 -16.52
C LEU A 71 -3.72 -8.70 -16.98
N LYS A 72 -3.05 -8.92 -18.11
CA LYS A 72 -2.77 -10.27 -18.62
C LYS A 72 -2.03 -11.13 -17.59
N ILE A 73 -1.00 -10.57 -16.95
CA ILE A 73 -0.26 -11.27 -15.89
C ILE A 73 -1.16 -11.55 -14.67
N GLN A 74 -2.03 -10.62 -14.30
CA GLN A 74 -3.01 -10.84 -13.22
C GLN A 74 -3.98 -12.00 -13.55
N GLU A 75 -4.44 -12.10 -14.80
CA GLU A 75 -5.27 -13.20 -15.27
C GLU A 75 -4.52 -14.54 -15.17
N GLU A 76 -3.27 -14.59 -15.61
CA GLU A 76 -2.42 -15.80 -15.51
C GLU A 76 -2.22 -16.24 -14.06
N TYR A 77 -2.03 -15.32 -13.12
CA TYR A 77 -1.97 -15.64 -11.68
C TYR A 77 -3.29 -16.21 -11.16
N ASN A 78 -4.43 -15.69 -11.63
CA ASN A 78 -5.73 -16.26 -11.26
C ASN A 78 -5.88 -17.69 -11.81
N TYR A 79 -5.51 -17.95 -13.07
CA TYR A 79 -5.56 -19.30 -13.62
C TYR A 79 -4.68 -20.29 -12.85
N GLU A 80 -3.44 -19.93 -12.52
CA GLU A 80 -2.56 -20.79 -11.72
C GLU A 80 -3.14 -21.06 -10.33
N ARG A 81 -3.74 -20.06 -9.68
CA ARG A 81 -4.40 -20.25 -8.38
C ARG A 81 -5.52 -21.28 -8.47
N GLU A 82 -6.36 -21.20 -9.50
CA GLU A 82 -7.49 -22.12 -9.66
C GLU A 82 -7.07 -23.51 -10.15
N GLU A 83 -5.97 -23.63 -10.90
CA GLU A 83 -5.44 -24.91 -11.36
C GLU A 83 -4.95 -25.78 -10.19
N HIS A 84 -4.31 -25.17 -9.18
CA HIS A 84 -3.87 -25.90 -8.00
C HIS A 84 -3.82 -25.04 -6.71
N PRO A 85 -4.96 -24.84 -6.01
CA PRO A 85 -5.07 -23.87 -4.91
C PRO A 85 -4.17 -24.16 -3.70
N ASP A 86 -3.87 -25.44 -3.41
CA ASP A 86 -2.96 -25.80 -2.32
C ASP A 86 -1.51 -25.35 -2.58
N PHE A 87 -0.96 -25.56 -3.79
CA PHE A 87 0.39 -25.10 -4.13
C PHE A 87 0.47 -23.59 -4.18
N TRP A 88 -0.54 -22.94 -4.78
CA TRP A 88 -0.64 -21.48 -4.77
C TRP A 88 -0.57 -20.91 -3.36
N THR A 89 -1.45 -21.38 -2.48
CA THR A 89 -1.63 -20.79 -1.15
C THR A 89 -0.46 -21.10 -0.23
N ARG A 90 0.09 -22.32 -0.30
CA ARG A 90 1.12 -22.78 0.66
C ARG A 90 2.54 -22.48 0.22
N LEU A 91 2.80 -22.35 -1.08
CA LEU A 91 4.15 -22.18 -1.64
C LEU A 91 4.27 -20.96 -2.55
N ASN A 92 3.52 -20.90 -3.64
CA ASN A 92 3.83 -19.99 -4.75
C ASN A 92 3.51 -18.53 -4.41
N SER A 93 2.40 -18.26 -3.73
CA SER A 93 1.99 -16.90 -3.34
C SER A 93 3.05 -16.19 -2.50
N LYS A 94 3.69 -16.88 -1.54
CA LYS A 94 4.79 -16.31 -0.76
C LYS A 94 5.97 -15.93 -1.65
N ARG A 95 6.38 -16.82 -2.56
CA ARG A 95 7.46 -16.54 -3.53
C ARG A 95 7.15 -15.30 -4.38
N TYR A 96 5.93 -15.21 -4.93
CA TYR A 96 5.53 -14.08 -5.76
C TYR A 96 5.47 -12.76 -4.97
N VAL A 97 4.99 -12.79 -3.73
CA VAL A 97 5.02 -11.63 -2.83
C VAL A 97 6.45 -11.20 -2.52
N ASP A 98 7.36 -12.14 -2.25
CA ASP A 98 8.77 -11.83 -1.98
C ASP A 98 9.46 -11.22 -3.21
N GLN A 99 9.19 -11.74 -4.42
CA GLN A 99 9.67 -11.14 -5.68
C GLN A 99 9.13 -9.71 -5.88
N ALA A 100 7.83 -9.50 -5.67
CA ALA A 100 7.21 -8.18 -5.78
C ALA A 100 7.76 -7.18 -4.75
N ARG A 101 8.00 -7.64 -3.51
CA ARG A 101 8.64 -6.82 -2.46
C ARG A 101 10.05 -6.42 -2.84
N ALA A 102 10.86 -7.32 -3.37
CA ALA A 102 12.23 -7.01 -3.80
C ALA A 102 12.24 -5.97 -4.93
N ALA A 103 11.39 -6.13 -5.94
CA ALA A 103 11.26 -5.17 -7.03
C ALA A 103 10.78 -3.79 -6.54
N LEU A 104 9.79 -3.76 -5.64
CA LEU A 104 9.28 -2.51 -5.09
C LEU A 104 10.29 -1.82 -4.18
N ALA A 105 11.02 -2.58 -3.36
CA ALA A 105 12.07 -2.06 -2.48
C ALA A 105 13.16 -1.34 -3.28
N GLN A 106 13.59 -1.92 -4.41
CA GLN A 106 14.50 -1.27 -5.34
C GLN A 106 13.91 0.02 -5.93
N PHE A 107 12.63 0.02 -6.32
CA PHE A 107 11.96 1.19 -6.89
C PHE A 107 11.84 2.35 -5.90
N VAL A 108 11.50 2.08 -4.64
CA VAL A 108 11.30 3.12 -3.60
C VAL A 108 12.57 3.45 -2.81
N GLY A 109 13.68 2.76 -3.06
CA GLY A 109 14.94 2.95 -2.35
C GLY A 109 14.91 2.49 -0.89
N ALA A 110 14.20 1.40 -0.59
CA ALA A 110 14.08 0.82 0.75
C ALA A 110 14.76 -0.55 0.85
N GLU A 111 15.08 -0.98 2.08
CA GLU A 111 15.44 -2.37 2.37
C GLU A 111 14.19 -3.26 2.29
N VAL A 112 14.32 -4.46 1.71
CA VAL A 112 13.16 -5.34 1.48
C VAL A 112 12.52 -5.79 2.80
N GLU A 113 13.32 -5.91 3.86
CA GLU A 113 12.91 -6.25 5.23
C GLU A 113 12.00 -5.17 5.83
N ASN A 114 12.15 -3.91 5.42
CA ASN A 114 11.37 -2.77 5.89
C ASN A 114 10.12 -2.51 5.02
N LEU A 115 9.84 -3.37 4.03
CA LEU A 115 8.72 -3.23 3.12
C LEU A 115 7.75 -4.40 3.23
N GLN A 116 6.46 -4.09 3.41
CA GLN A 116 5.38 -5.07 3.44
C GLN A 116 4.24 -4.66 2.48
N LEU A 117 3.67 -5.64 1.77
CA LEU A 117 2.48 -5.45 0.93
C LEU A 117 1.21 -5.66 1.75
N VAL A 118 0.25 -4.75 1.60
CA VAL A 118 -1.09 -4.79 2.22
C VAL A 118 -2.15 -4.44 1.18
N VAL A 119 -3.43 -4.65 1.49
CA VAL A 119 -4.51 -4.56 0.50
C VAL A 119 -4.71 -3.13 -0.01
N ASN A 120 -4.59 -2.12 0.85
CA ASN A 120 -4.72 -0.71 0.48
C ASN A 120 -4.16 0.22 1.58
N ALA A 121 -4.07 1.52 1.27
CA ALA A 121 -3.59 2.55 2.20
C ALA A 121 -4.44 2.64 3.48
N THR A 122 -5.76 2.51 3.38
CA THR A 122 -6.66 2.55 4.55
C THR A 122 -6.33 1.42 5.54
N GLN A 123 -6.10 0.21 5.04
CA GLN A 123 -5.69 -0.93 5.86
C GLN A 123 -4.30 -0.70 6.47
N ALA A 124 -3.35 -0.17 5.68
CA ALA A 124 -2.00 0.14 6.17
C ALA A 124 -2.04 1.07 7.39
N ILE A 125 -2.76 2.19 7.25
CA ILE A 125 -2.86 3.22 8.31
C ILE A 125 -3.65 2.67 9.50
N ASN A 126 -4.71 1.88 9.27
CA ASN A 126 -5.44 1.19 10.35
C ASN A 126 -4.50 0.32 11.19
N SER A 127 -3.65 -0.49 10.54
CA SER A 127 -2.71 -1.37 11.24
C SER A 127 -1.74 -0.57 12.11
N VAL A 128 -1.18 0.53 11.60
CA VAL A 128 -0.25 1.37 12.37
C VAL A 128 -0.97 2.04 13.54
N VAL A 129 -2.05 2.77 13.29
CA VAL A 129 -2.76 3.55 14.32
C VAL A 129 -3.32 2.66 15.44
N LYS A 130 -3.88 1.49 15.10
CA LYS A 130 -4.46 0.58 16.11
C LYS A 130 -3.42 -0.22 16.89
N SER A 131 -2.22 -0.42 16.35
CA SER A 131 -1.15 -1.15 17.04
C SER A 131 -0.16 -0.24 17.77
N PHE A 132 -0.22 1.07 17.54
CA PHE A 132 0.67 2.02 18.20
C PHE A 132 0.49 1.96 19.74
N PRO A 133 1.58 1.85 20.51
CA PRO A 133 1.54 1.59 21.95
C PRO A 133 1.24 2.87 22.75
N PHE A 134 0.09 3.51 22.50
CA PHE A 134 -0.33 4.69 23.26
C PHE A 134 -0.46 4.37 24.75
N SER A 135 -0.03 5.32 25.58
CA SER A 135 -0.30 5.40 27.01
C SER A 135 -1.52 6.29 27.29
N LYS A 136 -2.10 6.14 28.48
CA LYS A 136 -3.20 6.99 28.93
C LYS A 136 -2.78 8.47 28.90
N GLY A 137 -3.57 9.30 28.24
CA GLY A 137 -3.32 10.74 28.09
C GLY A 137 -2.47 11.12 26.88
N ASP A 138 -1.99 10.15 26.10
CA ASP A 138 -1.34 10.44 24.82
C ASP A 138 -2.36 10.97 23.79
N ALA A 139 -1.85 11.65 22.77
CA ALA A 139 -2.64 12.18 21.67
C ALA A 139 -2.18 11.66 20.29
N LEU A 140 -3.16 11.55 19.40
CA LEU A 140 -3.00 11.34 17.96
C LEU A 140 -3.32 12.66 17.23
N LEU A 141 -2.46 13.07 16.30
CA LEU A 141 -2.68 14.24 15.46
C LEU A 141 -3.13 13.83 14.05
N ASN A 142 -4.17 14.47 13.54
CA ASN A 142 -4.53 14.50 12.12
C ASN A 142 -4.83 15.95 11.70
N CYS A 143 -5.20 16.17 10.43
CA CYS A 143 -5.53 17.53 9.96
C CYS A 143 -6.80 17.57 9.10
N SER A 144 -7.25 18.78 8.77
CA SER A 144 -8.41 19.02 7.90
C SER A 144 -8.28 18.44 6.49
N TYR A 145 -7.08 18.04 6.05
CA TYR A 145 -6.83 17.40 4.75
C TYR A 145 -6.72 15.88 4.81
N THR A 146 -6.80 15.30 6.00
CA THR A 146 -6.76 13.85 6.17
C THR A 146 -7.90 13.21 5.39
N TYR A 147 -7.58 12.13 4.65
CA TYR A 147 -8.57 11.38 3.87
C TYR A 147 -9.72 10.91 4.76
N GLY A 148 -10.97 11.04 4.32
CA GLY A 148 -12.15 10.86 5.18
C GLY A 148 -12.19 9.51 5.92
N ALA A 149 -11.78 8.41 5.27
CA ALA A 149 -11.72 7.11 5.96
C ALA A 149 -10.69 7.07 7.11
N ILE A 150 -9.65 7.88 7.01
CA ILE A 150 -8.61 8.01 8.03
C ILE A 150 -9.03 8.99 9.14
N THR A 151 -9.78 10.04 8.80
CA THR A 151 -10.45 10.88 9.80
C THR A 151 -11.40 10.04 10.66
N ASN A 152 -12.25 9.23 10.02
CA ASN A 152 -13.15 8.30 10.73
C ASN A 152 -12.39 7.30 11.61
N LEU A 153 -11.23 6.81 11.16
CA LEU A 153 -10.37 5.95 11.98
C LEU A 153 -9.88 6.67 13.23
N CYS A 154 -9.43 7.92 13.13
CA CYS A 154 -8.94 8.68 14.28
C CYS A 154 -10.07 8.98 15.27
N GLU A 155 -11.27 9.30 14.77
CA GLU A 155 -12.47 9.50 15.59
C GLU A 155 -12.89 8.20 16.29
N ASP A 156 -12.96 7.08 15.57
CA ASP A 156 -13.31 5.77 16.14
C ASP A 156 -12.27 5.28 17.16
N LEU A 157 -10.99 5.59 16.93
CA LEU A 157 -9.93 5.32 17.89
C LEU A 157 -10.21 6.01 19.22
N ALA A 158 -10.37 7.34 19.22
CA ALA A 158 -10.57 8.13 20.44
C ALA A 158 -11.97 7.96 21.06
N ALA A 159 -12.99 7.60 20.28
CA ALA A 159 -14.34 7.41 20.81
C ALA A 159 -14.56 6.03 21.43
N ARG A 160 -13.95 4.97 20.85
CA ARG A 160 -14.34 3.59 21.14
C ARG A 160 -13.17 2.64 21.42
N ILE A 161 -12.07 2.72 20.68
CA ILE A 161 -10.98 1.74 20.79
C ILE A 161 -10.02 2.09 21.93
N ARG A 162 -9.66 3.38 22.05
CA ARG A 162 -8.75 3.97 23.02
C ARG A 162 -9.32 5.31 23.52
N PRO A 163 -10.38 5.29 24.35
CA PRO A 163 -10.98 6.50 24.91
C PRO A 163 -10.06 7.27 25.86
N ASP A 164 -8.91 6.68 26.19
CA ASP A 164 -7.82 7.29 26.93
C ASP A 164 -6.79 8.02 26.05
N VAL A 165 -6.98 8.04 24.73
CA VAL A 165 -6.16 8.74 23.74
C VAL A 165 -6.96 9.90 23.14
N GLU A 166 -6.36 11.09 23.12
CA GLU A 166 -6.95 12.29 22.55
C GLU A 166 -6.78 12.31 21.01
N ASN A 167 -7.82 12.72 20.28
CA ASN A 167 -7.76 12.98 18.85
C ASN A 167 -7.65 14.49 18.60
N VAL A 168 -6.46 14.97 18.26
CA VAL A 168 -6.18 16.37 17.95
C VAL A 168 -6.31 16.58 16.44
N ASN A 169 -7.14 17.56 16.04
CA ASN A 169 -7.37 17.89 14.63
C ASN A 169 -6.83 19.27 14.30
N LEU A 170 -5.74 19.32 13.53
CA LEU A 170 -5.17 20.57 13.02
C LEU A 170 -6.02 21.11 11.86
N LYS A 171 -6.57 22.32 12.02
CA LYS A 171 -7.23 23.04 10.93
C LYS A 171 -6.19 23.77 10.07
N LEU A 172 -5.96 23.27 8.86
CA LEU A 172 -5.15 23.93 7.85
C LEU A 172 -6.04 24.75 6.90
N PRO A 173 -5.63 25.98 6.51
CA PRO A 173 -6.35 26.82 5.57
C PRO A 173 -6.20 26.30 4.14
N TYR A 174 -7.30 26.31 3.37
CA TYR A 174 -7.31 25.93 1.95
C TYR A 174 -7.67 27.11 1.04
N PRO A 175 -6.85 27.42 0.01
CA PRO A 175 -5.51 26.86 -0.22
C PRO A 175 -4.51 27.30 0.87
N PRO A 176 -3.43 26.54 1.12
CA PRO A 176 -2.37 27.00 2.01
C PRO A 176 -1.68 28.22 1.40
N THR A 177 -1.29 29.17 2.25
CA THR A 177 -0.61 30.42 1.84
C THR A 177 0.83 30.16 1.40
N SER A 178 1.56 29.32 2.14
CA SER A 178 2.93 28.90 1.84
C SER A 178 3.26 27.57 2.52
N GLU A 179 4.38 26.93 2.15
CA GLU A 179 4.89 25.75 2.85
C GLU A 179 5.28 26.08 4.31
N ASP A 180 5.95 27.22 4.51
CA ASP A 180 6.35 27.72 5.84
C ASP A 180 5.14 27.93 6.76
N ASP A 181 4.02 28.42 6.23
CA ASP A 181 2.79 28.59 7.01
C ASP A 181 2.22 27.23 7.45
N VAL A 182 2.33 26.18 6.62
CA VAL A 182 1.90 24.83 7.01
C VAL A 182 2.81 24.28 8.10
N VAL A 183 4.13 24.39 7.93
CA VAL A 183 5.11 23.94 8.93
C VAL A 183 4.87 24.64 10.27
N LYS A 184 4.74 25.97 10.25
CA LYS A 184 4.46 26.77 11.46
C LYS A 184 3.18 26.33 12.17
N LYS A 185 2.13 25.97 11.42
CA LYS A 185 0.88 25.44 12.02
C LYS A 185 1.08 24.09 12.70
N TYR A 186 1.95 23.23 12.16
CA TYR A 186 2.33 21.99 12.83
C TYR A 186 3.21 22.25 14.07
N GLU A 187 4.14 23.19 14.03
CA GLU A 187 4.93 23.59 15.20
C GLU A 187 4.02 24.12 16.32
N GLU A 188 3.13 25.06 16.00
CA GLU A 188 2.19 25.65 16.95
C GLU A 188 1.30 24.60 17.65
N ILE A 189 0.78 23.60 16.91
CA ILE A 189 -0.08 22.57 17.51
C ILE A 189 0.71 21.55 18.33
N LEU A 190 1.95 21.24 17.93
CA LEU A 190 2.83 20.33 18.69
C LEU A 190 3.29 20.98 20.01
N ASP A 191 3.55 22.29 20.00
CA ASP A 191 3.86 23.06 21.22
C ASP A 191 2.65 23.12 22.18
N GLN A 192 1.43 23.26 21.65
CA GLN A 192 0.19 23.26 22.44
C GLN A 192 -0.17 21.89 23.02
N HIS A 193 0.24 20.81 22.36
CA HIS A 193 -0.09 19.42 22.71
C HIS A 193 1.16 18.54 22.81
N PRO A 194 2.00 18.71 23.86
CA PRO A 194 3.23 17.93 24.04
C PRO A 194 2.99 16.42 24.30
N ASN A 195 1.74 16.03 24.51
CA ASN A 195 1.29 14.65 24.64
C ASN A 195 1.05 13.94 23.29
N ILE A 196 1.16 14.62 22.14
CA ILE A 196 1.07 13.96 20.83
C ILE A 196 2.21 12.94 20.67
N LYS A 197 1.86 11.69 20.36
CA LYS A 197 2.80 10.58 20.12
C LYS A 197 2.77 10.00 18.71
N LEU A 198 1.70 10.27 17.97
CA LEU A 198 1.56 9.84 16.58
C LEU A 198 0.89 10.94 15.77
N ALA A 199 1.37 11.19 14.55
CA ALA A 199 0.76 12.13 13.62
C ALA A 199 0.49 11.44 12.27
N VAL A 200 -0.72 11.60 11.75
CA VAL A 200 -1.11 11.15 10.41
C VAL A 200 -0.98 12.31 9.44
N ILE A 201 0.02 12.22 8.58
CA ILE A 201 0.34 13.25 7.59
C ILE A 201 0.07 12.67 6.20
N GLY A 202 -0.82 13.33 5.45
CA GLY A 202 -1.10 12.97 4.06
C GLY A 202 -0.06 13.58 3.12
N SER A 203 0.50 12.79 2.22
CA SER A 203 1.25 13.32 1.08
C SER A 203 0.30 13.53 -0.10
N PHE A 204 0.16 14.77 -0.56
CA PHE A 204 -0.43 15.05 -1.86
C PHE A 204 0.71 15.33 -2.83
N LEU A 205 0.92 14.42 -3.79
CA LEU A 205 1.96 14.54 -4.82
C LEU A 205 1.84 15.82 -5.67
N SER A 206 0.69 16.49 -5.64
CA SER A 206 0.42 17.70 -6.44
C SER A 206 0.89 19.02 -5.82
N PHE A 207 1.17 19.09 -4.51
CA PHE A 207 1.62 20.35 -3.89
C PHE A 207 3.14 20.56 -4.00
N ILE A 208 3.92 19.47 -3.91
CA ILE A 208 5.40 19.55 -3.95
C ILE A 208 5.92 19.79 -5.38
N HIS A 209 5.12 19.58 -6.43
CA HIS A 209 5.53 19.81 -7.83
C HIS A 209 4.96 21.08 -8.48
N SER A 210 3.97 21.76 -7.90
CA SER A 210 3.43 22.98 -8.52
C SER A 210 4.33 24.21 -8.34
N LEU A 211 5.30 24.16 -7.42
CA LEU A 211 6.32 25.20 -7.22
C LEU A 211 7.63 24.96 -7.98
N SER A 212 7.80 23.82 -8.68
CA SER A 212 9.02 23.51 -9.45
C SER A 212 8.81 23.42 -10.98
N LEU A 213 7.60 23.67 -11.49
CA LEU A 213 7.30 23.69 -12.93
C LEU A 213 7.06 25.10 -13.50
N SER A 214 7.62 26.13 -12.84
CA SER A 214 7.89 27.41 -13.48
C SER A 214 9.38 27.47 -13.83
N LEU A 215 9.74 26.94 -15.01
CA LEU A 215 10.86 27.41 -15.86
C LEU A 215 11.01 26.49 -17.09
N SER A 216 10.89 27.11 -18.26
CA SER A 216 11.33 26.65 -19.59
C SER A 216 10.38 25.76 -20.40
N LEU A 217 9.33 26.38 -20.94
CA LEU A 217 8.97 26.26 -22.37
C LEU A 217 8.98 27.66 -22.98
#